data_AF-A0A9W5UUJ2-F1
#
_entry.id   AF-A0A9W5UUJ2-F1
#
_cell.length_a   1.000
_cell.length_b   1.000
_cell.length_c   1.000
_cell.angle_alpha   90.00
_cell.angle_beta   90.00
_cell.angle_gamma   90.00
#
_symmetry.space_group_name_H-M   'P 1'
#
loop_
_entity.id
_entity.type
_entity.pdbx_description
1 polymer ?
#
loop_
_entity_poly.entity_id
_entity_poly.type
_entity_poly.pdbx_seq_one_letter_code
_entity_poly.pdbx_strand_id
1 'polypeptide(L)'
;MNEISYAQSSLVEEDRPSTTTERVIAEVWAEVLNLDEVGRHDNFFDLGGHSVLATQAVARLCVALDRQLPERALFDWPTVATLASALPGYPVAEQVAPIRRR
;
A
#
# COMPACT_ATOMS: atom_id res chain seq x y z
N MET A 1 1.02 -35.32 30.20
CA MET A 1 -0.26 -34.81 29.66
C MET A 1 -0.41 -33.36 30.08
N ASN A 2 -0.02 -32.44 29.20
CA ASN A 2 -0.70 -31.15 29.04
C ASN A 2 -0.40 -30.71 27.60
N GLU A 3 -1.15 -31.30 26.67
CA GLU A 3 -1.32 -30.82 25.31
C GLU A 3 -2.25 -29.58 25.36
N ILE A 4 -2.18 -28.71 24.34
CA ILE A 4 -2.81 -27.37 24.21
C ILE A 4 -1.87 -26.26 24.73
N SER A 5 -1.27 -25.36 23.93
CA SER A 5 -1.67 -24.73 22.68
C SER A 5 -0.45 -24.21 21.91
N TYR A 6 -0.14 -24.79 20.75
CA TYR A 6 0.91 -24.31 19.82
C TYR A 6 0.31 -24.08 18.42
N ALA A 7 -0.86 -23.44 18.34
CA ALA A 7 -1.59 -23.37 17.07
C ALA A 7 -2.26 -22.04 16.75
N GLN A 8 -1.84 -20.90 17.32
CA GLN A 8 -2.44 -19.59 16.96
C GLN A 8 -1.44 -18.46 16.64
N SER A 9 -0.13 -18.70 16.61
CA SER A 9 0.85 -17.67 16.24
C SER A 9 1.30 -17.72 14.77
N SER A 10 0.75 -18.62 13.95
CA SER A 10 1.25 -18.87 12.58
C SER A 10 0.52 -18.09 11.48
N LEU A 11 -0.56 -17.35 11.79
CA LEU A 11 -1.33 -16.59 10.79
C LEU A 11 -0.83 -15.15 10.58
N VAL A 12 0.01 -14.63 11.48
CA VAL A 12 0.56 -13.26 11.40
C VAL A 12 1.82 -13.16 10.53
N GLU A 13 2.34 -14.28 10.03
CA GLU A 13 3.53 -14.29 9.17
C GLU A 13 3.17 -14.19 7.67
N GLU A 14 1.99 -14.68 7.28
CA GLU A 14 1.51 -14.63 5.88
C GLU A 14 1.05 -13.21 5.48
N ASP A 15 0.62 -12.39 6.45
CA ASP A 15 0.13 -11.05 6.18
C ASP A 15 1.22 -9.98 6.15
N ARG A 16 2.48 -10.31 6.45
CA ARG A 16 3.53 -9.30 6.44
C ARG A 16 3.98 -8.94 5.01
N PRO A 17 4.23 -7.65 4.73
CA PRO A 17 4.77 -7.22 3.45
C PRO A 17 6.10 -7.95 3.16
N SER A 18 6.07 -8.77 2.13
CA SER A 18 7.15 -9.72 1.81
C SER A 18 8.18 -9.10 0.86
N THR A 19 7.72 -8.24 -0.03
CA THR A 19 8.57 -7.54 -1.02
C THR A 19 8.95 -6.13 -0.55
N THR A 20 10.05 -5.58 -1.09
CA THR A 20 10.48 -4.20 -0.79
C THR A 20 9.40 -3.19 -1.15
N THR A 21 8.72 -3.39 -2.27
CA THR A 21 7.60 -2.57 -2.72
C THR A 21 6.44 -2.59 -1.72
N GLU A 22 6.01 -3.77 -1.28
CA GLU A 22 4.94 -3.88 -0.28
C GLU A 22 5.33 -3.20 1.02
N ARG A 23 6.60 -3.29 1.46
CA ARG A 23 7.07 -2.60 2.67
C ARG A 23 6.96 -1.08 2.55
N VAL A 24 7.41 -0.52 1.43
CA VAL A 24 7.28 0.93 1.17
C VAL A 24 5.81 1.35 1.17
N ILE A 25 4.93 0.56 0.57
CA ILE A 25 3.50 0.87 0.55
C ILE A 25 2.92 0.82 1.96
N ALA A 26 3.21 -0.24 2.71
CA ALA A 26 2.75 -0.42 4.09
C ALA A 26 3.25 0.71 5.00
N GLU A 27 4.52 1.11 4.88
CA GLU A 27 5.10 2.22 5.64
C GLU A 27 4.39 3.55 5.37
N VAL A 28 4.17 3.89 4.11
CA VAL A 28 3.42 5.11 3.74
C VAL A 28 1.99 5.08 4.27
N TRP A 29 1.34 3.92 4.28
CA TRP A 29 -0.01 3.78 4.82
C TRP A 29 -0.03 3.91 6.34
N ALA A 30 0.91 3.29 7.04
CA ALA A 30 1.08 3.42 8.48
C ALA A 30 1.26 4.89 8.90
N GLU A 31 2.09 5.64 8.17
CA GLU A 31 2.29 7.07 8.42
C GLU A 31 1.03 7.91 8.19
N VAL A 32 0.28 7.62 7.12
CA VAL A 32 -0.92 8.41 6.74
C VAL A 32 -2.10 8.09 7.66
N LEU A 33 -2.25 6.83 8.06
CA LEU A 33 -3.32 6.35 8.92
C LEU A 33 -2.97 6.45 10.41
N ASN A 34 -1.71 6.81 10.73
CA ASN A 34 -1.17 6.86 12.08
C ASN A 34 -1.32 5.51 12.82
N LEU A 35 -0.86 4.45 12.15
CA LEU A 35 -0.84 3.06 12.65
C LEU A 35 0.61 2.59 12.82
N ASP A 36 0.84 1.67 13.76
CA ASP A 36 2.16 1.08 14.00
C ASP A 36 2.60 0.14 12.86
N GLU A 37 1.71 -0.71 12.37
CA GLU A 37 1.98 -1.66 11.29
C GLU A 37 0.75 -1.82 10.40
N VAL A 38 0.99 -2.04 9.11
CA VAL A 38 -0.04 -2.33 8.10
C VAL A 38 0.31 -3.65 7.42
N GLY A 39 -0.62 -4.59 7.47
CA GLY A 39 -0.55 -5.88 6.79
C GLY A 39 -0.71 -5.75 5.29
N ARG A 40 -0.28 -6.78 4.57
CA ARG A 40 -0.26 -6.79 3.11
C ARG A 40 -1.67 -6.94 2.52
N HIS A 41 -2.58 -7.55 3.26
CA HIS A 41 -3.98 -7.73 2.87
C HIS A 41 -4.91 -6.74 3.57
N ASP A 42 -4.38 -5.88 4.44
CA ASP A 42 -5.17 -4.84 5.05
C ASP A 42 -5.66 -3.86 3.99
N ASN A 43 -6.95 -3.55 4.07
CA ASN A 43 -7.59 -2.62 3.16
C ASN A 43 -7.49 -1.21 3.73
N PHE A 44 -6.98 -0.28 2.93
CA PHE A 44 -6.80 1.13 3.31
C PHE A 44 -8.07 1.76 3.89
N PHE A 45 -9.24 1.46 3.32
CA PHE A 45 -10.52 2.03 3.76
C PHE A 45 -11.04 1.36 5.03
N ASP A 46 -10.78 0.07 5.22
CA ASP A 46 -11.18 -0.66 6.44
C ASP A 46 -10.33 -0.23 7.64
N LEU A 47 -9.08 0.20 7.41
CA LEU A 47 -8.19 0.80 8.41
C LEU A 47 -8.59 2.24 8.81
N GLY A 48 -9.66 2.79 8.24
CA GLY A 48 -10.13 4.16 8.51
C GLY A 48 -9.65 5.20 7.50
N GLY A 49 -9.05 4.76 6.39
CA GLY A 49 -8.71 5.63 5.27
C GLY A 49 -9.95 6.21 4.59
N HIS A 50 -9.87 7.49 4.23
CA HIS A 50 -10.93 8.20 3.50
C HIS A 50 -10.34 9.01 2.35
N SER A 51 -11.18 9.61 1.50
CA SER A 51 -10.75 10.23 0.23
C SER A 51 -9.56 11.18 0.36
N VAL A 52 -9.54 12.04 1.39
CA VAL A 52 -8.43 12.97 1.64
C VAL A 52 -7.13 12.24 2.00
N LEU A 53 -7.19 11.23 2.88
CA LEU A 53 -6.02 10.41 3.24
C LEU A 53 -5.57 9.55 2.07
N ALA A 54 -6.50 9.02 1.28
CA ALA A 54 -6.20 8.26 0.08
C ALA A 54 -5.40 9.11 -0.91
N THR A 55 -5.84 10.33 -1.21
CA THR A 55 -5.09 11.24 -2.08
C THR A 55 -3.69 11.54 -1.53
N GLN A 56 -3.55 11.74 -0.22
CA GLN A 56 -2.24 11.96 0.42
C GLN A 56 -1.34 10.71 0.33
N ALA A 57 -1.90 9.52 0.56
CA ALA A 57 -1.18 8.26 0.42
C ALA A 57 -0.71 8.06 -1.02
N VAL A 58 -1.59 8.23 -2.02
CA VAL A 58 -1.20 8.15 -3.45
C VAL A 58 -0.08 9.14 -3.76
N ALA A 59 -0.19 10.39 -3.32
CA ALA A 59 0.83 11.40 -3.58
C ALA A 59 2.20 11.02 -2.99
N ARG A 60 2.23 10.51 -1.75
CA ARG A 60 3.46 10.01 -1.11
C ARG A 60 4.01 8.77 -1.81
N LEU A 61 3.15 7.84 -2.18
CA LEU A 61 3.53 6.62 -2.92
C LEU A 61 4.13 6.96 -4.28
N CYS A 62 3.59 7.95 -4.99
CA CYS A 62 4.13 8.39 -6.27
C CYS A 62 5.60 8.83 -6.13
N VAL A 63 5.92 9.55 -5.05
CA VAL A 63 7.27 10.00 -4.75
C VAL A 63 8.16 8.83 -4.29
N ALA A 64 7.67 8.01 -3.36
CA ALA A 64 8.44 6.91 -2.77
C ALA A 64 8.77 5.80 -3.77
N LEU A 65 7.87 5.55 -4.74
CA LEU A 65 8.01 4.50 -5.75
C LEU A 65 8.50 5.02 -7.10
N ASP A 66 8.68 6.34 -7.24
CA ASP A 66 8.99 7.03 -8.50
C ASP A 66 8.00 6.66 -9.63
N ARG A 67 6.72 6.57 -9.30
CA ARG A 67 5.65 6.09 -10.20
C ARG A 67 4.51 7.08 -10.24
N GLN A 68 3.81 7.15 -11.36
CA GLN A 68 2.59 7.94 -11.44
C GLN A 68 1.36 7.04 -11.23
N LEU A 69 0.83 7.08 -10.02
CA LEU A 69 -0.40 6.38 -9.66
C LEU A 69 -1.60 7.32 -9.87
N PRO A 70 -2.68 6.86 -10.53
CA PRO A 70 -3.91 7.63 -10.57
C PRO A 70 -4.58 7.63 -9.19
N GLU A 71 -5.37 8.66 -8.88
CA GLU A 71 -6.14 8.75 -7.62
C GLU A 71 -7.07 7.54 -7.39
N ARG A 72 -7.58 6.95 -8.49
CA ARG A 72 -8.39 5.72 -8.45
C ARG A 72 -7.60 4.46 -8.11
N ALA A 73 -6.26 4.49 -8.11
CA ALA A 73 -5.44 3.30 -7.85
C ALA A 73 -5.75 2.67 -6.49
N LEU A 74 -5.95 3.49 -5.45
CA LEU A 74 -6.35 2.99 -4.12
C LEU A 74 -7.76 2.41 -4.11
N PHE A 75 -8.65 2.83 -5.01
CA PHE A 75 -10.00 2.26 -5.11
C PHE A 75 -10.02 0.96 -5.90
N ASP A 76 -9.22 0.87 -6.98
CA ASP A 76 -9.07 -0.36 -7.77
C ASP A 76 -8.27 -1.43 -6.99
N TRP A 77 -7.27 -0.99 -6.21
CA TRP A 77 -6.34 -1.84 -5.48
C TRP A 77 -6.20 -1.38 -4.02
N PRO A 78 -7.20 -1.68 -3.17
CA PRO A 78 -7.28 -1.12 -1.83
C PRO A 78 -6.36 -1.80 -0.80
N THR A 79 -5.56 -2.79 -1.21
CA THR A 79 -4.61 -3.50 -0.33
C THR A 79 -3.18 -3.32 -0.80
N VAL A 80 -2.22 -3.44 0.12
CA VAL A 80 -0.79 -3.33 -0.19
C VAL A 80 -0.36 -4.34 -1.26
N ALA A 81 -0.78 -5.60 -1.13
CA ALA A 81 -0.41 -6.67 -2.05
C ALA A 81 -0.98 -6.46 -3.46
N THR A 82 -2.24 -6.01 -3.56
CA THR A 82 -2.87 -5.75 -4.86
C THR A 82 -2.27 -4.52 -5.54
N LEU A 83 -1.98 -3.45 -4.78
CA LEU A 83 -1.35 -2.26 -5.31
C LEU A 83 0.08 -2.55 -5.78
N ALA A 84 0.86 -3.28 -4.99
CA ALA A 84 2.22 -3.70 -5.35
C ALA A 84 2.23 -4.52 -6.66
N SER A 85 1.26 -5.43 -6.81
CA SER A 85 1.10 -6.25 -8.02
C SER A 85 0.69 -5.44 -9.25
N ALA A 86 -0.02 -4.33 -9.05
CA ALA A 86 -0.47 -3.44 -10.13
C ALA A 86 0.61 -2.44 -10.60
N LEU A 87 1.65 -2.16 -9.79
CA LEU A 87 2.70 -1.20 -10.12
C LEU A 87 3.37 -1.37 -11.50
N PRO A 88 3.67 -2.59 -11.99
CA PRO A 88 4.24 -2.77 -13.31
C PRO A 88 3.39 -2.18 -14.45
N GLY A 89 2.07 -2.02 -14.23
CA GLY A 89 1.15 -1.42 -15.19
C GLY A 89 1.14 0.12 -15.20
N TYR A 90 1.78 0.79 -14.25
CA TYR A 90 1.83 2.26 -14.17
C TYR A 90 3.18 2.80 -14.62
N PRO A 91 3.24 3.87 -15.42
CA PRO A 91 4.50 4.44 -15.87
C PRO A 91 5.30 5.06 -14.71
N VAL A 92 6.62 5.11 -14.88
CA VAL A 92 7.54 5.87 -14.01
C VAL A 92 7.20 7.36 -14.13
N ALA A 93 7.26 8.12 -13.02
CA ALA A 93 6.88 9.53 -13.00
C ALA A 93 7.65 10.36 -14.05
N GLU A 94 8.93 10.03 -14.27
CA GLU A 94 9.80 10.65 -15.28
C GLU A 94 9.27 10.50 -16.73
N GLN A 95 8.49 9.46 -17.03
CA GLN A 95 8.02 9.16 -18.40
C GLN A 95 6.78 9.96 -18.80
N VAL A 96 6.07 10.57 -17.85
CA VAL A 96 4.87 11.37 -18.13
C VAL A 96 5.29 12.83 -18.29
N ALA A 97 5.98 13.10 -19.40
CA ALA A 97 6.47 14.43 -19.74
C ALA A 97 5.36 15.51 -19.63
N PRO A 98 5.69 16.73 -19.18
CA PRO A 98 4.70 17.75 -18.90
C PRO A 98 3.96 18.16 -20.18
N ILE A 99 2.63 18.13 -20.11
CA ILE A 99 1.76 18.77 -21.09
C ILE A 99 2.06 20.27 -21.02
N ARG A 100 2.93 20.75 -21.91
CA ARG A 100 3.15 22.18 -22.07
C ARG A 100 1.86 22.79 -22.59
N ARG A 101 1.05 23.37 -21.69
CA ARG A 101 -0.01 24.29 -22.08
C ARG A 101 0.67 25.56 -22.56
N ARG A 102 0.63 25.74 -23.88
CA ARG A 102 1.12 26.91 -24.61
C ARG A 102 0.26 28.13 -24.32
#